data_AF-A0A8I1HXZ1-F1
#
_entry.id   AF-A0A8I1HXZ1-F1
#
_cell.length_a   1.000
_cell.length_b   1.000
_cell.length_c   1.000
_cell.angle_alpha   90.00
_cell.angle_beta   90.00
_cell.angle_gamma   90.00
#
_symmetry.space_group_name_H-M   'P 1'
#
loop_
_entity.id
_entity.type
_entity.pdbx_description
1 polymer ?
#
loop_
_entity_poly.entity_id
_entity_poly.type
_entity_poly.pdbx_seq_one_letter_code
_entity_poly.pdbx_strand_id
1 'polypeptide(L)'
;MVHPFRNNNDTLAAEYRDILLHSKVITSEVSAPIAEAAAQLRSRHNIRTPDAIQIAAAMQAGATHFLTNDARLPAIPSIEIIILDDVVSIAEM
;
A
#
# COMPACT_ATOMS: atom_id res chain seq x y z
N MET A 1 12.19 1.72 4.16
CA MET A 1 13.50 1.60 4.82
C MET A 1 14.72 1.63 3.89
N VAL A 2 14.60 1.32 2.58
CA VAL A 2 15.75 1.25 1.65
C VAL A 2 16.56 2.56 1.59
N HIS A 3 15.91 3.71 1.40
CA HIS A 3 16.61 4.99 1.29
C HIS A 3 17.37 5.39 2.57
N PRO A 4 16.77 5.35 3.78
CA PRO A 4 17.51 5.57 5.03
C PRO A 4 18.76 4.68 5.17
N PHE A 5 18.63 3.37 4.92
CA PHE A 5 19.76 2.45 5.06
C PHE A 5 20.85 2.66 4.01
N ARG A 6 20.50 2.95 2.76
CA ARG A 6 21.50 3.30 1.73
C ARG A 6 22.36 4.50 2.13
N ASN A 7 21.80 5.40 2.94
CA ASN A 7 22.46 6.62 3.40
C ASN A 7 23.00 6.50 4.84
N ASN A 8 22.99 5.31 5.45
CA ASN A 8 23.34 5.10 6.86
C ASN A 8 22.63 6.06 7.82
N ASN A 9 21.40 6.47 7.51
CA ASN A 9 20.62 7.39 8.32
C ASN A 9 19.73 6.59 9.28
N ASP A 10 20.30 6.18 10.40
CA ASP A 10 19.60 5.37 11.41
C ASP A 10 18.47 6.14 12.10
N THR A 11 18.62 7.46 12.27
CA THR A 11 17.57 8.32 12.83
C THR A 11 16.32 8.29 11.96
N LEU A 12 16.45 8.51 10.66
CA LEU A 12 15.31 8.45 9.73
C LEU A 12 14.71 7.04 9.64
N ALA A 13 15.54 6.00 9.74
CA ALA A 13 15.04 4.62 9.80
C ALA A 13 14.22 4.36 11.08
N ALA A 14 14.61 4.94 12.21
CA ALA A 14 13.87 4.84 13.47
C ALA A 14 12.54 5.60 13.38
N GLU A 15 12.52 6.81 12.84
CA GLU A 15 11.28 7.58 12.62
C GLU A 15 10.29 6.82 11.74
N TYR A 16 10.76 6.19 10.66
CA TYR A 16 9.90 5.37 9.79
C TYR A 16 9.29 4.18 10.53
N ARG A 17 10.06 3.51 11.39
CA ARG A 17 9.53 2.40 12.20
C ARG A 17 8.50 2.90 13.19
N ASP A 18 8.74 4.03 13.83
CA ASP A 18 7.83 4.59 14.82
C ASP A 18 6.46 4.92 14.20
N ILE A 19 6.45 5.64 13.07
CA ILE A 19 5.22 5.98 12.35
C ILE A 19 4.45 4.73 11.89
N LEU A 20 5.16 3.72 11.38
CA LEU A 20 4.53 2.53 10.79
C LEU A 20 4.08 1.49 11.82
N LEU A 21 4.79 1.38 12.95
CA LEU A 21 4.56 0.32 13.95
C LEU A 21 3.86 0.82 15.22
N HIS A 22 3.89 2.12 15.52
CA HIS A 22 3.27 2.70 16.71
C HIS A 22 2.12 3.68 16.39
N SER A 23 1.57 3.63 15.18
CA SER A 23 0.34 4.34 14.84
C SER A 23 -0.90 3.49 15.10
N LYS A 24 -2.08 4.08 14.88
CA LYS A 24 -3.39 3.39 15.03
C LYS A 24 -3.70 2.43 13.87
N VAL A 25 -2.74 2.19 12.97
CA VAL A 25 -2.92 1.30 11.82
C VAL A 25 -2.66 -0.15 12.21
N ILE A 26 -3.36 -1.06 11.57
CA ILE A 26 -3.09 -2.50 11.69
C ILE A 26 -2.14 -2.88 10.57
N THR A 27 -0.99 -3.45 10.91
CA THR A 27 -0.03 -3.96 9.93
C THR A 27 -0.32 -5.41 9.59
N SER A 28 -0.24 -5.77 8.31
CA SER A 28 -0.35 -7.15 7.84
C SER A 28 1.01 -7.66 7.36
N GLU A 29 1.36 -8.90 7.72
CA GLU A 29 2.55 -9.55 7.21
C GLU A 29 2.34 -10.02 5.76
N VAL A 30 3.42 -10.03 4.97
CA VAL A 30 3.37 -10.59 3.62
C VAL A 30 3.43 -12.12 3.73
N SER A 31 2.26 -12.76 3.72
CA SER A 31 2.10 -14.21 3.76
C SER A 31 2.18 -14.84 2.37
N ALA A 32 2.36 -16.16 2.30
CA ALA A 32 2.36 -16.89 1.03
C ALA A 32 1.04 -16.71 0.23
N PRO A 33 -0.16 -16.77 0.85
CA PRO A 33 -1.41 -16.44 0.14
C PRO A 33 -1.43 -15.03 -0.45
N ILE A 34 -0.91 -14.03 0.28
CA ILE A 34 -0.81 -12.65 -0.22
C ILE A 34 0.14 -12.58 -1.42
N ALA A 35 1.28 -13.27 -1.34
CA ALA A 35 2.26 -13.30 -2.44
C ALA A 35 1.69 -13.95 -3.71
N GLU A 36 0.92 -15.03 -3.57
CA GLU A 36 0.25 -15.69 -4.70
C GLU A 36 -0.84 -14.79 -5.30
N ALA A 37 -1.71 -14.20 -4.48
CA ALA A 37 -2.72 -13.26 -4.93
C ALA A 37 -2.10 -12.03 -5.63
N ALA A 38 -0.98 -11.51 -5.12
CA ALA A 38 -0.23 -10.43 -5.75
C ALA A 38 0.30 -10.85 -7.14
N ALA A 39 0.81 -12.08 -7.30
CA ALA A 39 1.25 -12.58 -8.59
C ALA A 39 0.08 -12.66 -9.61
N GLN A 40 -1.10 -13.11 -9.15
CA GLN A 40 -2.31 -13.13 -9.99
C GLN A 40 -2.80 -11.73 -10.36
N LEU A 41 -2.73 -10.75 -9.46
CA LEU A 41 -3.07 -9.37 -9.77
C LEU A 41 -2.13 -8.80 -10.83
N ARG A 42 -0.82 -9.04 -10.70
CA ARG A 42 0.17 -8.56 -11.68
C ARG A 42 -0.03 -9.14 -13.06
N SER A 43 -0.36 -10.44 -13.16
CA SER A 43 -0.57 -11.08 -14.46
C SER A 43 -1.78 -10.52 -15.21
N ARG A 44 -2.77 -9.99 -14.49
CA ARG A 44 -4.00 -9.44 -15.06
C ARG A 44 -3.94 -7.93 -15.30
N HIS A 45 -3.25 -7.18 -14.44
CA HIS A 45 -3.33 -5.71 -14.39
C HIS A 45 -1.99 -5.00 -14.67
N ASN A 46 -0.89 -5.72 -14.88
CA ASN A 46 0.43 -5.17 -15.18
C ASN A 46 0.92 -4.11 -14.16
N ILE A 47 0.61 -4.31 -12.88
CA ILE A 47 1.05 -3.45 -11.77
C ILE A 47 2.41 -3.87 -11.20
N ARG A 48 3.08 -2.97 -10.48
CA ARG A 48 4.40 -3.26 -9.88
C ARG A 48 4.24 -4.21 -8.70
N THR A 49 5.31 -4.92 -8.38
CA THR A 49 5.32 -5.91 -7.27
C THR A 49 4.90 -5.32 -5.92
N PRO A 50 5.40 -4.16 -5.47
CA PRO A 50 4.99 -3.59 -4.19
C PRO A 50 3.49 -3.27 -4.15
N ASP A 51 2.96 -2.66 -5.21
CA ASP A 51 1.54 -2.30 -5.30
C ASP A 51 0.65 -3.54 -5.25
N ALA A 52 1.02 -4.58 -6.00
CA ALA A 52 0.30 -5.85 -6.00
C ALA A 52 0.26 -6.53 -4.63
N ILE A 53 1.38 -6.49 -3.89
CA ILE A 53 1.44 -7.04 -2.53
C ILE A 53 0.53 -6.24 -1.59
N GLN A 54 0.56 -4.91 -1.67
CA GLN A 54 -0.27 -4.04 -0.81
C GLN A 54 -1.76 -4.22 -1.10
N ILE A 55 -2.15 -4.29 -2.37
CA ILE A 55 -3.54 -4.51 -2.79
C ILE A 55 -4.02 -5.91 -2.37
N ALA A 56 -3.21 -6.95 -2.60
CA ALA A 56 -3.55 -8.31 -2.17
C ALA A 56 -3.70 -8.40 -0.64
N ALA A 57 -2.81 -7.75 0.12
CA ALA A 57 -2.91 -7.68 1.57
C ALA A 57 -4.18 -6.95 2.03
N ALA A 58 -4.54 -5.83 1.38
CA ALA A 58 -5.76 -5.10 1.67
C ALA A 58 -7.01 -5.95 1.43
N MET A 59 -7.08 -6.64 0.29
CA MET A 59 -8.18 -7.57 -0.03
C MET A 59 -8.25 -8.72 0.97
N GLN A 60 -7.11 -9.30 1.36
CA GLN A 60 -7.04 -10.38 2.34
C GLN A 60 -7.51 -9.93 3.74
N ALA A 61 -7.28 -8.66 4.10
CA ALA A 61 -7.76 -8.04 5.34
C ALA A 61 -9.25 -7.65 5.26
N GLY A 62 -9.92 -7.86 4.13
CA GLY A 62 -11.32 -7.52 3.93
C GLY A 62 -11.56 -6.03 3.64
N ALA A 63 -10.53 -5.28 3.24
CA ALA A 63 -10.69 -3.89 2.85
C ALA A 63 -11.49 -3.80 1.54
N THR A 64 -12.42 -2.84 1.51
CA THR A 64 -13.22 -2.52 0.32
C THR A 64 -12.62 -1.39 -0.51
N HIS A 65 -11.72 -0.60 0.08
CA HIS A 65 -11.06 0.54 -0.55
C HIS A 65 -9.55 0.49 -0.34
N PHE A 66 -8.80 1.03 -1.31
CA PHE A 66 -7.36 1.21 -1.29
C PHE A 66 -7.02 2.68 -1.53
N LEU A 67 -6.62 3.38 -0.47
CA LEU A 67 -6.22 4.79 -0.53
C LEU A 67 -4.76 4.92 -0.97
N THR A 68 -4.49 5.70 -2.01
CA THR A 68 -3.14 5.89 -2.54
C THR A 68 -2.91 7.28 -3.11
N ASN A 69 -1.64 7.68 -3.22
CA ASN A 69 -1.23 8.88 -3.95
C ASN A 69 -0.83 8.57 -5.40
N ASP A 70 -0.80 7.30 -5.81
CA ASP A 70 -0.39 6.93 -7.17
C ASP A 70 -1.60 6.85 -8.12
N ALA A 71 -1.88 7.96 -8.79
CA ALA A 71 -2.96 8.06 -9.79
C ALA A 71 -2.75 7.19 -11.04
N ARG A 72 -1.60 6.51 -11.18
CA ARG A 72 -1.33 5.60 -12.30
C ARG A 72 -1.82 4.19 -12.03
N LEU A 73 -2.25 3.88 -10.80
CA LEU A 73 -2.75 2.57 -10.44
C LEU A 73 -4.04 2.29 -11.25
N PRO A 74 -4.13 1.18 -12.00
CA PRO A 74 -5.34 0.87 -12.74
C PRO A 74 -6.49 0.50 -11.79
N ALA A 75 -7.72 0.61 -12.28
CA ALA A 75 -8.87 0.10 -11.56
C ALA A 75 -8.76 -1.42 -11.35
N ILE A 76 -9.04 -1.87 -10.12
CA ILE A 76 -9.06 -3.28 -9.73
C ILE A 76 -10.48 -3.66 -9.35
N PRO A 77 -11.17 -4.57 -10.07
CA PRO A 77 -12.59 -4.83 -9.84
C PRO A 77 -12.97 -5.29 -8.42
N SER A 78 -12.02 -5.84 -7.67
CA SER A 78 -12.25 -6.41 -6.34
C SER A 78 -12.01 -5.43 -5.18
N ILE A 79 -11.53 -4.21 -5.45
CA ILE A 79 -11.26 -3.19 -4.44
C ILE A 79 -11.26 -1.79 -5.06
N GLU A 80 -12.01 -0.86 -4.46
CA GLU A 80 -12.12 0.50 -4.97
C GLU A 80 -10.82 1.28 -4.71
N ILE A 81 -10.25 1.88 -5.75
CA ILE A 81 -9.05 2.71 -5.61
C ILE A 81 -9.48 4.14 -5.37
N ILE A 82 -9.02 4.72 -4.26
CA ILE A 82 -9.24 6.13 -3.91
C ILE A 82 -7.91 6.86 -4.04
N ILE A 83 -7.89 7.95 -4.81
CA ILE A 83 -6.75 8.86 -4.86
C ILE A 83 -6.90 9.91 -3.76
N LEU A 84 -5.85 10.13 -2.97
CA LEU A 84 -5.90 11.04 -1.82
C LEU A 84 -6.33 12.46 -2.22
N ASP A 85 -5.80 12.97 -3.33
CA ASP A 85 -6.13 14.32 -3.83
C ASP A 85 -7.63 14.47 -4.14
N ASP A 86 -8.29 13.39 -4.56
CA ASP A 86 -9.74 13.39 -4.83
C ASP A 86 -10.55 13.48 -3.53
N VAL A 87 -9.99 13.07 -2.39
CA VAL A 87 -10.67 13.13 -1.07
C VAL A 87 -10.42 14.47 -0.38
N VAL A 88 -9.19 14.98 -0.44
CA VAL A 88 -8.80 16.24 0.21
C VAL A 88 -9.52 17.43 -0.42
N SER A 89 -9.72 17.41 -1.74
CA SER A 89 -10.46 18.46 -2.46
C SER A 89 -11.95 18.52 -2.10
N ILE A 90 -12.55 17.39 -1.68
CA ILE A 90 -13.95 17.33 -1.23
C ILE A 90 -14.10 17.88 0.21
N ALA A 91 -13.08 17.72 1.06
CA ALA A 91 -13.12 18.16 2.45
C ALA A 91 -12.99 19.69 2.62
N GLU A 92 -12.57 20.40 1.57
CA GLU A 92 -12.45 21.87 1.53
C GLU A 92 -13.68 22.57 0.91
N MET A 93 -14.69 21.82 0.47
CA MET A 93 -16.00 22.32 -0.01
C MET A 93 -17.07 22.24 1.08
#